data_AF-A0A2D8PC24-F1
#
_entry.id   AF-A0A2D8PC24-F1
#
_cell.length_a   1.000
_cell.length_b   1.000
_cell.length_c   1.000
_cell.angle_alpha   90.00
_cell.angle_beta   90.00
_cell.angle_gamma   90.00
#
_symmetry.space_group_name_H-M   'P 1'
#
loop_
_entity.id
_entity.type
_entity.pdbx_description
1 polymer ?
#
loop_
_entity_poly.entity_id
_entity_poly.type
_entity_poly.pdbx_seq_one_letter_code
_entity_poly.pdbx_strand_id
1 'polypeptide(L)'
;MRTDAGPRTRWDGCGPIPPVSTPQKSLTSPPITPRGGPRRRRRRMIETHLSRRLFLGGASAAALMPGAALAQSDGRKTLAFAATCRELAGFDTIPNALVAGAARAFPDEDRTALAEKTASPDLSKSLLKTLYTGMYSPEDGDPTRFAYAEALMYAAVEDSLNVPSYCGGVPGYWAEKPVSA
;
A
#
# COMPACT_ATOMS: atom_id res chain seq x y z
N MET A 1 55.18 -23.12 -0.37
CA MET A 1 53.99 -23.25 0.50
C MET A 1 52.81 -23.61 -0.39
N ARG A 2 52.32 -24.85 -0.28
CA ARG A 2 51.26 -25.42 -1.11
C ARG A 2 49.89 -24.95 -0.63
N THR A 3 49.05 -24.59 -1.58
CA THR A 3 47.63 -24.25 -1.47
C THR A 3 46.80 -25.52 -1.34
N ASP A 4 45.97 -25.64 -0.29
CA ASP A 4 44.90 -26.63 -0.22
C ASP A 4 43.54 -25.94 -0.35
N ALA A 5 42.86 -26.23 -1.46
CA ALA A 5 41.49 -25.84 -1.73
C ALA A 5 40.57 -27.00 -1.32
N GLY A 6 39.65 -26.73 -0.39
CA GLY A 6 38.65 -27.69 0.09
C GLY A 6 37.62 -28.09 -0.98
N PRO A 7 36.95 -29.24 -0.81
CA PRO A 7 36.10 -29.85 -1.83
C PRO A 7 34.78 -29.10 -2.03
N ARG A 8 34.49 -28.75 -3.28
CA ARG A 8 33.20 -28.21 -3.73
C ARG A 8 32.13 -29.30 -3.66
N THR A 9 31.11 -29.10 -2.85
CA THR A 9 29.88 -29.90 -2.86
C THR A 9 29.11 -29.63 -4.16
N ARG A 10 28.88 -30.72 -4.89
CA ARG A 10 28.16 -30.77 -6.16
C ARG A 10 26.66 -30.71 -5.90
N TRP A 11 26.01 -29.66 -6.39
CA TRP A 11 24.55 -29.51 -6.36
C TRP A 11 23.93 -30.33 -7.50
N ASP A 12 23.74 -31.63 -7.28
CA ASP A 12 22.98 -32.50 -8.17
C ASP A 12 21.49 -32.44 -7.78
N GLY A 13 20.75 -31.49 -8.36
CA GLY A 13 19.34 -31.25 -7.98
C GLY A 13 18.41 -30.66 -9.03
N CYS A 14 18.82 -30.58 -10.30
CA CYS A 14 17.93 -30.17 -11.41
C CYS A 14 17.45 -31.39 -12.19
N GLY A 15 16.36 -32.01 -11.74
CA GLY A 15 15.56 -32.88 -12.59
C GLY A 15 14.75 -32.04 -13.61
N PRO A 16 14.41 -32.59 -14.79
CA PRO A 16 13.68 -31.87 -15.82
C PRO A 16 12.23 -31.60 -15.42
N ILE A 17 11.78 -30.36 -15.64
CA ILE A 17 10.41 -29.89 -15.39
C ILE A 17 9.47 -30.51 -16.45
N PRO A 18 8.35 -31.16 -16.06
CA PRO A 18 7.37 -31.66 -17.03
C PRO A 18 6.58 -30.51 -17.69
N PRO A 19 6.18 -30.64 -18.96
CA PRO A 19 5.41 -29.60 -19.65
C PRO A 19 4.00 -29.46 -19.04
N VAL A 20 3.63 -28.22 -18.70
CA VAL A 20 2.29 -27.85 -18.23
C VAL A 20 1.34 -27.81 -19.43
N SER A 21 0.46 -28.80 -19.52
CA SER A 21 -0.66 -28.83 -20.46
C SER A 21 -1.67 -27.73 -20.10
N THR A 22 -1.74 -26.68 -20.91
CA THR A 22 -2.75 -25.62 -20.74
C THR A 22 -4.07 -26.06 -21.40
N PRO A 23 -5.22 -26.11 -20.69
CA PRO A 23 -6.50 -26.36 -21.33
C PRO A 23 -6.98 -25.09 -22.05
N GLN A 24 -7.03 -25.19 -23.38
CA GLN A 24 -7.56 -24.19 -24.30
C GLN A 24 -9.08 -24.05 -24.09
N LYS A 25 -9.51 -23.04 -23.32
CA LYS A 25 -10.93 -22.68 -23.21
C LYS A 25 -11.38 -22.02 -24.51
N SER A 26 -12.26 -22.72 -25.22
CA SER A 26 -12.99 -22.27 -26.39
C SER A 26 -13.78 -20.99 -26.08
N LEU A 27 -13.52 -19.95 -26.87
CA LEU A 27 -14.30 -18.72 -26.91
C LEU A 27 -15.59 -18.99 -27.68
N THR A 28 -16.67 -19.28 -26.96
CA THR A 28 -18.02 -19.29 -27.52
C THR A 28 -18.59 -17.88 -27.42
N SER A 29 -18.57 -17.13 -28.51
CA SER A 29 -19.28 -15.85 -28.61
C SER A 29 -20.79 -16.10 -28.73
N PRO A 30 -21.66 -15.40 -27.96
CA PRO A 30 -23.10 -15.48 -28.16
C PRO A 30 -23.58 -14.64 -29.36
N PRO A 31 -24.69 -15.03 -30.01
CA PRO A 31 -25.18 -14.41 -31.25
C PRO A 31 -25.81 -13.02 -31.04
N ILE A 32 -25.51 -12.14 -32.00
CA ILE A 32 -26.06 -10.78 -32.12
C ILE A 32 -27.53 -10.87 -32.56
N THR A 33 -28.45 -10.37 -31.74
CA THR A 33 -29.88 -10.20 -32.06
C THR A 33 -30.14 -8.79 -32.60
N PRO A 34 -30.98 -8.59 -33.63
CA PRO A 34 -31.23 -7.28 -34.22
C PRO A 34 -32.08 -6.36 -33.32
N ARG A 35 -31.65 -5.10 -33.22
CA ARG A 35 -32.31 -3.99 -32.52
C ARG A 35 -33.66 -3.65 -33.16
N GLY A 36 -34.74 -3.99 -32.48
CA GLY A 36 -36.05 -3.37 -32.67
C GLY A 36 -36.03 -1.91 -32.17
N GLY A 37 -36.37 -0.97 -33.05
CA GLY A 37 -36.36 0.46 -32.74
C GLY A 37 -37.49 0.90 -31.81
N PRO A 38 -37.27 1.90 -30.93
CA PRO A 38 -38.34 2.49 -30.16
C PRO A 38 -39.01 3.67 -30.87
N ARG A 39 -40.34 3.61 -30.93
CA ARG A 39 -41.26 4.68 -31.32
C ARG A 39 -41.00 5.94 -30.49
N ARG A 40 -40.85 7.10 -31.17
CA ARG A 40 -40.79 8.44 -30.57
C ARG A 40 -42.06 8.72 -29.75
N ARG A 41 -42.01 8.53 -28.43
CA ARG A 41 -42.93 9.16 -27.48
C ARG A 41 -42.40 10.57 -27.17
N ARG A 42 -43.20 11.59 -27.50
CA ARG A 42 -42.99 12.99 -27.10
C ARG A 42 -42.83 13.05 -25.58
N ARG A 43 -41.61 13.30 -25.12
CA ARG A 43 -41.30 13.64 -23.73
C ARG A 43 -41.72 15.09 -23.54
N ARG A 44 -42.80 15.35 -22.79
CA ARG A 44 -43.06 16.68 -22.23
C ARG A 44 -41.85 17.02 -21.37
N MET A 45 -41.19 18.12 -21.71
CA MET A 45 -40.13 18.73 -20.94
C MET A 45 -40.80 19.29 -19.67
N ILE A 46 -40.68 18.57 -18.55
CA ILE A 46 -40.89 19.18 -17.24
C ILE A 46 -39.57 19.86 -16.94
N GLU A 47 -39.53 21.16 -17.19
CA GLU A 47 -38.47 22.04 -16.75
C GLU A 47 -38.50 22.10 -15.22
N THR A 48 -37.80 21.16 -14.58
CA THR A 48 -37.49 21.32 -13.16
C THR A 48 -36.39 22.37 -13.08
N HIS A 49 -36.81 23.61 -12.84
CA HIS A 49 -35.93 24.67 -12.37
C HIS A 49 -35.21 24.18 -11.11
N LEU A 50 -34.01 23.62 -11.29
CA LEU A 50 -33.06 23.33 -10.23
C LEU A 50 -32.62 24.68 -9.65
N SER A 51 -33.41 25.15 -8.69
CA SER A 51 -33.16 26.34 -7.92
C SER A 51 -31.82 26.19 -7.21
N ARG A 52 -30.85 27.03 -7.58
CA ARG A 52 -29.51 27.16 -6.97
C ARG A 52 -29.54 27.36 -5.44
N ARG A 53 -30.72 27.56 -4.84
CA ARG A 53 -30.92 27.74 -3.40
C ARG A 53 -30.91 26.43 -2.59
N LEU A 54 -31.04 25.26 -3.23
CA LEU A 54 -31.00 23.98 -2.50
C LEU A 54 -29.58 23.50 -2.15
N PHE A 55 -28.53 24.08 -2.74
CA PHE A 55 -27.15 23.70 -2.42
C PHE A 55 -26.57 24.40 -1.19
N LEU A 56 -27.17 25.50 -0.71
CA LEU A 56 -26.71 26.19 0.51
C LEU A 56 -27.41 25.75 1.80
N GLY A 57 -28.50 24.98 1.72
CA GLY A 57 -29.20 24.47 2.92
C GLY A 57 -28.62 23.20 3.52
N GLY A 58 -27.78 22.48 2.78
CA GLY A 58 -27.24 21.17 3.20
C GLY A 58 -26.03 21.22 4.14
N ALA A 59 -25.34 22.36 4.22
CA ALA A 59 -24.12 22.48 5.04
C ALA A 59 -24.42 22.59 6.55
N SER A 60 -25.61 23.06 6.94
CA SER A 60 -25.93 23.34 8.35
C SER A 60 -26.49 22.13 9.11
N ALA A 61 -27.00 21.10 8.44
CA ALA A 61 -27.56 19.91 9.10
C ALA A 61 -26.48 18.93 9.62
N ALA A 62 -25.25 18.99 9.06
CA ALA A 62 -24.15 18.16 9.53
C ALA A 62 -23.61 18.60 10.90
N ALA A 63 -23.78 19.87 11.29
CA ALA A 63 -23.33 20.40 12.57
C ALA A 63 -24.16 19.93 13.78
N LEU A 64 -25.37 19.40 13.54
CA LEU A 64 -26.29 18.91 14.58
C LEU A 64 -26.37 17.38 14.65
N MET A 65 -25.59 16.68 13.81
CA MET A 65 -25.48 15.22 13.85
C MET A 65 -24.31 14.84 14.76
N PRO A 66 -24.53 14.22 15.93
CA PRO A 66 -23.46 13.82 16.85
C PRO A 66 -22.35 12.99 16.18
N GLY A 67 -22.68 12.25 15.12
CA GLY A 67 -21.73 11.42 14.37
C GLY A 67 -20.73 12.19 13.50
N ALA A 68 -21.03 13.43 13.08
CA ALA A 68 -20.12 14.20 12.24
C ALA A 68 -18.89 14.67 13.03
N ALA A 69 -19.06 15.01 14.31
CA ALA A 69 -17.96 15.34 15.21
C ALA A 69 -17.02 14.15 15.45
N LEU A 70 -17.57 12.92 15.55
CA LEU A 70 -16.78 11.70 15.72
C LEU A 70 -15.94 11.40 14.47
N ALA A 71 -16.53 11.49 13.27
CA ALA A 71 -15.80 11.29 12.01
C ALA A 71 -14.66 12.31 11.81
N GLN A 72 -14.87 13.57 12.22
CA GLN A 72 -13.83 14.60 12.15
C GLN A 72 -12.69 14.35 13.16
N SER A 73 -13.00 13.83 14.35
CA SER A 73 -12.00 13.54 15.38
C SER A 73 -11.08 12.40 14.96
N ASP A 74 -11.64 11.33 14.38
CA ASP A 74 -10.89 10.16 13.96
C ASP A 74 -9.98 10.48 12.76
N GLY A 75 -10.50 11.21 11.77
CA GLY A 75 -9.71 11.67 10.63
C GLY A 75 -8.52 12.55 11.04
N ARG A 76 -8.66 13.42 12.06
CA ARG A 76 -7.56 14.22 12.58
C ARG A 76 -6.47 13.37 13.23
N LYS A 77 -6.85 12.34 14.00
CA LYS A 77 -5.90 11.42 14.63
C LYS A 77 -5.10 10.65 13.59
N THR A 78 -5.76 10.13 12.55
CA THR A 78 -5.07 9.42 11.46
C THR A 78 -4.08 10.32 10.72
N LEU A 79 -4.45 11.58 10.45
CA LEU A 79 -3.57 12.55 9.80
C LEU A 79 -2.36 12.92 10.67
N ALA A 80 -2.56 13.10 11.98
CA ALA A 80 -1.48 13.39 12.92
C ALA A 80 -0.50 12.21 13.05
N PHE A 81 -1.04 10.98 13.10
CA PHE A 81 -0.22 9.76 13.08
C PHE A 81 0.58 9.65 11.77
N ALA A 82 -0.06 9.88 10.62
CA ALA A 82 0.63 9.87 9.32
C ALA A 82 1.72 10.96 9.21
N ALA A 83 1.51 12.13 9.82
CA ALA A 83 2.53 13.17 9.93
C ALA A 83 3.72 12.72 10.79
N THR A 84 3.44 12.05 11.91
CA THR A 84 4.48 11.49 12.80
C THR A 84 5.30 10.41 12.10
N CYS A 85 4.67 9.51 11.34
CA CYS A 85 5.37 8.50 10.54
C CYS A 85 6.38 9.15 9.58
N ARG A 86 5.99 10.26 8.92
CA ARG A 86 6.85 11.00 8.00
C ARG A 86 8.01 11.70 8.71
N GLU A 87 7.71 12.37 9.81
CA GLU A 87 8.72 13.05 10.62
C GLU A 87 9.77 12.06 11.15
N LEU A 88 9.33 10.92 11.68
CA LEU A 88 10.25 9.90 12.22
C LEU A 88 11.07 9.20 11.14
N ALA A 89 10.46 8.87 9.99
CA ALA A 89 11.15 8.15 8.94
C ALA A 89 12.05 9.05 8.09
N GLY A 90 11.85 10.38 8.12
CA GLY A 90 12.59 11.33 7.27
C GLY A 90 12.13 11.33 5.81
N PHE A 91 10.96 10.78 5.51
CA PHE A 91 10.38 10.75 4.15
C PHE A 91 9.23 11.75 4.04
N ASP A 92 9.24 12.58 3.00
CA ASP A 92 8.16 13.54 2.71
C ASP A 92 6.83 12.83 2.38
N THR A 93 6.93 11.68 1.72
CA THR A 93 5.80 10.84 1.32
C THR A 93 6.03 9.40 1.74
N ILE A 94 5.07 8.82 2.44
CA ILE A 94 5.09 7.40 2.82
C ILE A 94 3.91 6.69 2.12
N PRO A 95 4.11 5.50 1.52
CA PRO A 95 3.05 4.69 0.96
C PRO A 95 1.89 4.47 1.94
N ASN A 96 0.65 4.61 1.46
CA ASN A 96 -0.53 4.45 2.31
C ASN A 96 -0.62 3.05 2.93
N ALA A 97 -0.15 2.02 2.24
CA ALA A 97 -0.12 0.66 2.77
C ALA A 97 0.70 0.55 4.06
N LEU A 98 1.82 1.28 4.15
CA LEU A 98 2.64 1.33 5.37
C LEU A 98 1.94 2.07 6.49
N VAL A 99 1.40 3.26 6.22
CA VAL A 99 0.71 4.07 7.25
C VAL A 99 -0.53 3.35 7.77
N ALA A 100 -1.35 2.80 6.87
CA ALA A 100 -2.55 2.05 7.24
C ALA A 100 -2.21 0.72 7.94
N GLY A 101 -1.14 0.04 7.51
CA GLY A 101 -0.65 -1.18 8.15
C GLY A 101 -0.15 -0.93 9.56
N ALA A 102 0.69 0.09 9.75
CA ALA A 102 1.13 0.54 11.06
C ALA A 102 -0.05 0.98 11.93
N ALA A 103 -0.99 1.75 11.40
CA ALA A 103 -2.18 2.15 12.15
C ALA A 103 -2.99 0.94 12.66
N ARG A 104 -3.11 -0.15 11.88
CA ARG A 104 -3.77 -1.38 12.35
C ARG A 104 -2.96 -2.18 13.37
N ALA A 105 -1.64 -2.09 13.30
CA ALA A 105 -0.74 -2.86 14.15
C ALA A 105 -0.54 -2.24 15.54
N PHE A 106 -0.56 -0.90 15.63
CA PHE A 106 -0.37 -0.18 16.88
C PHE A 106 -1.71 0.17 17.55
N PRO A 107 -1.86 -0.04 18.86
CA PRO A 107 -3.01 0.41 19.64
C PRO A 107 -3.27 1.92 19.52
N ASP A 108 -4.53 2.33 19.67
CA ASP A 108 -4.93 3.74 19.58
C ASP A 108 -4.19 4.65 20.58
N GLU A 109 -3.90 4.15 21.77
CA GLU A 109 -3.14 4.84 22.82
C GLU A 109 -1.70 5.13 22.37
N ASP A 110 -1.00 4.13 21.82
CA ASP A 110 0.35 4.28 21.29
C ASP A 110 0.39 5.26 20.12
N ARG A 111 -0.56 5.16 19.19
CA ARG A 111 -0.66 6.09 18.06
C ARG A 111 -0.89 7.53 18.52
N THR A 112 -1.66 7.71 19.60
CA THR A 112 -1.91 9.04 20.19
C THR A 112 -0.66 9.57 20.87
N ALA A 113 0.04 8.75 21.67
CA ALA A 113 1.29 9.13 22.30
C ALA A 113 2.38 9.51 21.27
N LEU A 114 2.43 8.78 20.15
CA LEU A 114 3.30 9.10 19.02
C LEU A 114 2.93 10.44 18.38
N ALA A 115 1.63 10.65 18.09
CA ALA A 115 1.13 11.89 17.49
C ALA A 115 1.33 13.13 18.38
N GLU A 116 1.24 12.96 19.69
CA GLU A 116 1.45 14.02 20.69
C GLU A 116 2.93 14.21 21.07
N LYS A 117 3.84 13.41 20.51
CA LYS A 117 5.29 13.42 20.80
C LYS A 117 5.61 13.12 22.27
N THR A 118 4.75 12.35 22.94
CA THR A 118 4.91 11.88 24.33
C THR A 118 5.32 10.41 24.41
N ALA A 119 5.44 9.73 23.27
CA ALA A 119 5.86 8.34 23.16
C ALA A 119 7.28 8.10 23.71
N SER A 120 7.48 6.88 24.23
CA SER A 120 8.81 6.42 24.62
C SER A 120 9.74 6.29 23.40
N PRO A 121 11.08 6.38 23.59
CA PRO A 121 12.02 6.18 22.49
C PRO A 121 11.92 4.76 21.90
N ASP A 122 11.55 3.76 22.70
CA ASP A 122 11.42 2.38 22.23
C ASP A 122 10.15 2.18 21.40
N LEU A 123 9.05 2.86 21.73
CA LEU A 123 7.86 2.88 20.89
C LEU A 123 8.15 3.55 19.54
N SER A 124 8.92 4.64 19.54
CA SER A 124 9.35 5.33 18.31
C SER A 124 10.24 4.45 17.43
N LYS A 125 11.21 3.73 18.04
CA LYS A 125 12.04 2.73 17.33
C LYS A 125 11.20 1.58 16.78
N SER A 126 10.20 1.11 17.54
CA SER A 126 9.30 0.05 17.11
C SER A 126 8.51 0.49 15.87
N LEU A 127 7.92 1.68 15.89
CA LEU A 127 7.25 2.25 14.73
C LEU A 127 8.19 2.37 13.53
N LEU A 128 9.40 2.91 13.73
CA LEU A 128 10.38 3.07 12.66
C LEU A 128 10.81 1.72 12.06
N LYS A 129 11.08 0.71 12.90
CA LYS A 129 11.34 -0.67 12.48
C LYS A 129 10.18 -1.20 11.64
N THR A 130 8.95 -0.95 12.06
CA THR A 130 7.75 -1.39 11.35
C THR A 130 7.58 -0.73 9.99
N LEU A 131 7.87 0.56 9.86
CA LEU A 131 7.85 1.26 8.58
C LEU A 131 8.97 0.82 7.64
N TYR A 132 10.18 0.61 8.17
CA TYR A 132 11.34 0.17 7.40
C TYR A 132 11.21 -1.27 6.88
N THR A 133 10.60 -2.15 7.67
CA THR A 133 10.50 -3.57 7.31
C THR A 133 9.15 -3.93 6.68
N GLY A 134 8.15 -3.07 6.80
CA GLY A 134 6.77 -3.33 6.34
C GLY A 134 6.07 -4.46 7.12
N MET A 135 6.58 -4.76 8.32
CA MET A 135 6.06 -5.78 9.21
C MET A 135 6.05 -5.32 10.66
N TYR A 136 5.08 -5.81 11.43
CA TYR A 136 5.01 -5.62 12.87
C TYR A 136 5.26 -6.95 13.56
N SER A 137 6.15 -6.94 14.56
CA SER A 137 6.48 -8.13 15.35
C SER A 137 6.39 -7.75 16.82
N PRO A 138 5.26 -8.05 17.49
CA PRO A 138 5.16 -7.90 18.94
C PRO A 138 6.06 -8.94 19.63
N GLU A 139 6.40 -8.71 20.91
CA GLU A 139 7.24 -9.66 21.66
C GLU A 139 6.53 -11.00 21.89
N ASP A 140 5.21 -10.97 22.13
CA ASP A 140 4.40 -12.14 22.50
C ASP A 140 3.50 -12.65 21.36
N GLY A 141 3.81 -12.36 20.09
CA GLY A 141 2.92 -12.74 18.98
C GLY A 141 3.61 -12.94 17.64
N ASP A 142 2.84 -13.49 16.70
CA ASP A 142 3.34 -13.80 15.37
C ASP A 142 3.63 -12.52 14.56
N PRO A 143 4.76 -12.47 13.85
CA PRO A 143 5.08 -11.34 13.01
C PRO A 143 4.08 -11.23 11.86
N THR A 144 3.46 -10.05 11.73
CA THR A 144 2.48 -9.75 10.69
C THR A 144 3.11 -8.81 9.66
N ARG A 145 3.19 -9.28 8.40
CA ARG A 145 3.61 -8.45 7.26
C ARG A 145 2.39 -7.84 6.59
N PHE A 146 2.45 -6.55 6.32
CA PHE A 146 1.38 -5.83 5.60
C PHE A 146 1.89 -5.09 4.35
N ALA A 147 3.19 -4.86 4.23
CA ALA A 147 3.82 -4.30 3.03
C ALA A 147 5.18 -4.97 2.80
N TYR A 148 5.45 -5.42 1.57
CA TYR A 148 6.76 -5.98 1.22
C TYR A 148 7.53 -5.03 0.31
N ALA A 149 7.02 -4.81 -0.91
CA ALA A 149 7.68 -3.98 -1.90
C ALA A 149 7.73 -2.49 -1.50
N GLU A 150 6.78 -2.04 -0.68
CA GLU A 150 6.67 -0.64 -0.26
C GLU A 150 7.47 -0.34 1.02
N ALA A 151 8.19 -1.31 1.59
CA ALA A 151 8.97 -1.14 2.82
C ALA A 151 10.09 -0.10 2.62
N LEU A 152 10.26 0.83 3.57
CA LEU A 152 11.17 1.97 3.39
C LEU A 152 12.65 1.58 3.26
N MET A 153 13.03 0.38 3.74
CA MET A 153 14.40 -0.12 3.52
C MET A 153 14.76 -0.24 2.04
N TYR A 154 13.79 -0.49 1.16
CA TYR A 154 14.03 -0.58 -0.28
C TYR A 154 14.04 0.79 -0.94
N ALA A 155 13.18 1.72 -0.49
CA ALA A 155 13.20 3.11 -0.97
C ALA A 155 14.56 3.78 -0.72
N ALA A 156 15.24 3.44 0.38
CA ALA A 156 16.56 3.98 0.69
C ALA A 156 17.70 3.49 -0.24
N VAL A 157 17.47 2.42 -1.03
CA VAL A 157 18.50 1.78 -1.87
C VAL A 157 18.03 1.56 -3.31
N GLU A 158 16.90 2.16 -3.71
CA GLU A 158 16.24 1.89 -4.98
C GLU A 158 17.09 2.25 -6.21
N ASP A 159 18.04 3.17 -6.05
CA ASP A 159 18.98 3.57 -7.10
C ASP A 159 19.95 2.45 -7.52
N SER A 160 20.16 1.45 -6.66
CA SER A 160 21.18 0.42 -6.86
C SER A 160 20.67 -1.01 -6.71
N LEU A 161 19.60 -1.21 -5.93
CA LEU A 161 19.08 -2.53 -5.59
C LEU A 161 17.60 -2.64 -5.96
N ASN A 162 17.28 -3.69 -6.70
CA ASN A 162 15.90 -4.10 -6.91
C ASN A 162 15.37 -4.81 -5.65
N VAL A 163 14.08 -4.66 -5.40
CA VAL A 163 13.37 -5.47 -4.40
C VAL A 163 13.50 -6.95 -4.79
N PRO A 164 13.89 -7.85 -3.87
CA PRO A 164 14.00 -9.27 -4.20
C PRO A 164 12.68 -9.83 -4.75
N SER A 165 12.76 -10.72 -5.73
CA SER A 165 11.62 -11.24 -6.52
C SER A 165 10.98 -10.25 -7.51
N TYR A 166 11.45 -9.01 -7.58
CA TYR A 166 11.05 -8.05 -8.62
C TYR A 166 12.23 -7.83 -9.58
N CYS A 167 11.98 -8.04 -10.86
CA CYS A 167 12.92 -7.65 -11.90
C CYS A 167 12.80 -6.13 -12.10
N GLY A 168 13.92 -5.41 -12.03
CA GLY A 168 13.98 -3.99 -12.36
C GLY A 168 15.12 -3.69 -13.33
N GLY A 169 14.99 -2.58 -14.05
CA GLY A 169 15.98 -2.08 -14.98
C GLY A 169 16.23 -2.94 -16.22
N VAL A 170 17.33 -2.63 -16.92
CA VAL A 170 17.83 -3.41 -18.05
C VAL A 170 18.73 -4.53 -17.51
N PRO A 171 18.65 -5.76 -18.04
CA PRO A 171 19.57 -6.82 -17.66
C PRO A 171 21.04 -6.36 -17.74
N GLY A 172 21.83 -6.65 -16.71
CA GLY A 172 23.24 -6.25 -16.64
C GLY A 172 23.51 -4.93 -15.91
N TYR A 173 22.49 -4.22 -15.40
CA TYR A 173 22.68 -2.98 -14.64
C TYR A 173 23.63 -3.14 -13.42
N TRP A 174 23.68 -4.35 -12.84
CA TRP A 174 24.56 -4.70 -11.71
C TRP A 174 26.05 -4.75 -12.07
N ALA A 175 26.42 -4.70 -13.34
CA ALA A 175 27.82 -4.68 -13.77
C ALA A 175 28.46 -3.30 -13.63
N GLU A 176 27.64 -2.24 -13.60
CA GLU A 176 28.11 -0.87 -13.45
C GLU A 176 28.27 -0.53 -11.97
N LYS A 177 29.35 0.20 -11.64
CA LYS A 177 29.54 0.70 -10.28
C LYS A 177 28.49 1.78 -10.00
N PRO A 178 27.72 1.70 -8.90
CA PRO A 178 26.78 2.74 -8.56
C PRO A 178 27.52 4.08 -8.36
N VAL A 179 26.93 5.15 -8.90
CA VAL A 179 27.34 6.51 -8.57
C VAL A 179 27.14 6.70 -7.07
N SER A 180 28.16 7.21 -6.38
CA SER A 180 28.22 7.26 -4.92
C SER A 180 26.94 7.85 -4.31
N ALA A 181 26.35 7.11 -3.37
CA ALA A 181 25.38 7.58 -2.40
C ALA A 181 26.07 8.41 -1.30
#